data_AF-A0A933PSM0-F1
#
_entry.id   AF-A0A933PSM0-F1
#
_cell.length_a   1.000
_cell.length_b   1.000
_cell.length_c   1.000
_cell.angle_alpha   90.00
_cell.angle_beta   90.00
_cell.angle_gamma   90.00
#
_symmetry.space_group_name_H-M   'P 1'
#
loop_
_entity.id
_entity.type
_entity.pdbx_description
1 polymer ?
#
loop_
_entity_poly.entity_id
_entity_poly.type
_entity_poly.pdbx_seq_one_letter_code
_entity_poly.pdbx_strand_id
1 'polypeptide(L)'
;MAGHGKRSPGRSGLPDGIARFPKPPRNTFYYARKEGLVIFEGEMQLQGQGGISLLNKVLDVAQDLKTTRIYTGAAFPFPISHKEPSEVYGAVNKEPLRDTLKKQGLKLMEGGHISGLNGLMLGFAEKRNIEGICLLATMPQYAKEDTRIYHGEDRKALFRGQTG
;
A
#
# COMPACT_ATOMS: atom_id res chain seq x y z
N MET A 1 -11.30 -22.22 -16.09
CA MET A 1 -10.00 -22.16 -15.38
C MET A 1 -9.58 -20.71 -15.27
N ALA A 2 -9.43 -20.22 -14.03
CA ALA A 2 -9.44 -18.79 -13.69
C ALA A 2 -8.13 -18.07 -14.03
N GLY A 3 -8.27 -16.94 -14.72
CA GLY A 3 -7.21 -16.01 -15.03
C GLY A 3 -6.62 -15.38 -13.78
N HIS A 4 -5.33 -15.62 -13.57
CA HIS A 4 -4.52 -14.86 -12.64
C HIS A 4 -4.40 -13.43 -13.17
N GLY A 5 -5.08 -12.47 -12.54
CA GLY A 5 -4.93 -11.04 -12.79
C GLY A 5 -3.58 -10.50 -12.30
N LYS A 6 -2.48 -11.12 -12.73
CA LYS A 6 -1.14 -10.56 -12.63
C LYS A 6 -0.93 -9.73 -13.89
N ARG A 7 -0.98 -8.40 -13.80
CA ARG A 7 -0.49 -7.54 -14.90
C ARG A 7 1.02 -7.71 -14.94
N SER A 8 1.47 -8.70 -15.71
CA SER A 8 2.88 -8.90 -16.03
C SER A 8 3.39 -7.70 -16.84
N PRO A 9 4.58 -7.18 -16.57
CA PRO A 9 5.21 -6.24 -17.49
C PRO A 9 5.32 -6.92 -18.86
N GLY A 10 4.84 -6.26 -19.92
CA GLY A 10 4.92 -6.79 -21.30
C GLY A 10 3.61 -7.14 -21.99
N ARG A 11 2.46 -6.55 -21.63
CA ARG A 11 1.22 -6.68 -22.43
C ARG A 11 0.89 -5.39 -23.14
N SER A 12 0.59 -5.48 -24.44
CA SER A 12 0.02 -4.39 -25.23
C SER A 12 -1.48 -4.24 -24.91
N GLY A 13 -1.94 -3.00 -24.78
CA GLY A 13 -3.37 -2.70 -24.87
C GLY A 13 -3.81 -2.76 -26.33
N LEU A 14 -5.08 -3.09 -26.56
CA LEU A 14 -5.69 -3.13 -27.90
C LEU A 14 -6.87 -2.16 -27.99
N PRO A 15 -6.70 -0.85 -27.71
CA PRO A 15 -7.76 0.11 -28.01
C PRO A 15 -8.04 0.05 -29.53
N ASP A 16 -9.30 -0.17 -29.88
CA ASP A 16 -9.77 -0.27 -31.27
C ASP A 16 -9.06 -1.36 -32.10
N GLY A 17 -8.57 -2.42 -31.45
CA GLY A 17 -7.88 -3.53 -32.11
C GLY A 17 -6.43 -3.23 -32.53
N ILE A 18 -5.89 -2.06 -32.17
CA ILE A 18 -4.51 -1.67 -32.51
C ILE A 18 -3.61 -1.89 -31.29
N ALA A 19 -2.55 -2.68 -31.46
CA ALA A 19 -1.59 -2.92 -30.41
C ALA A 19 -0.86 -1.62 -30.03
N ARG A 20 -1.00 -1.22 -28.77
CA ARG A 20 -0.29 -0.09 -28.19
C ARG A 20 0.34 -0.49 -26.88
N PHE A 21 1.55 -0.02 -26.62
CA PHE A 21 2.11 -0.13 -25.28
C PHE A 21 1.28 0.73 -24.31
N PRO A 22 0.86 0.19 -23.15
CA PRO A 22 0.25 1.01 -22.12
C PRO A 22 1.26 2.03 -21.63
N LYS A 23 0.79 3.22 -21.23
CA LYS A 23 1.65 4.18 -20.54
C LYS A 23 2.22 3.53 -19.28
N PRO A 24 3.51 3.72 -18.97
CA PRO A 24 4.08 3.19 -17.74
C PRO A 24 3.36 3.81 -16.53
N PRO A 25 3.21 3.06 -15.42
CA PRO A 25 2.62 3.59 -14.21
C PRO A 25 3.46 4.75 -13.67
N ARG A 26 2.79 5.80 -13.20
CA ARG A 26 3.45 6.96 -12.61
C ARG A 26 3.78 6.73 -11.15
N ASN A 27 4.87 7.35 -10.73
CA ASN A 27 5.26 7.49 -9.34
C ASN A 27 5.51 8.97 -9.10
N THR A 28 4.82 9.56 -8.13
CA THR A 28 4.79 11.00 -7.91
C THR A 28 5.20 11.32 -6.49
N PHE A 29 6.06 12.32 -6.33
CA PHE A 29 6.35 12.94 -5.05
C PHE A 29 5.61 14.27 -4.93
N TYR A 30 4.91 14.44 -3.82
CA TYR A 30 4.34 15.72 -3.41
C TYR A 30 5.09 16.23 -2.19
N TYR A 31 5.19 17.55 -2.04
CA TYR A 31 5.90 18.16 -0.93
C TYR A 31 5.09 19.28 -0.30
N ALA A 32 4.82 19.13 0.99
CA ALA A 32 4.20 20.12 1.85
C ALA A 32 5.30 20.82 2.67
N ARG A 33 5.74 21.98 2.17
CA ARG A 33 6.93 22.69 2.71
C ARG A 33 6.76 23.12 4.16
N LYS A 34 5.57 23.60 4.54
CA LYS A 34 5.31 24.14 5.87
C LYS A 34 5.36 23.05 6.93
N GLU A 35 4.88 21.86 6.59
CA GLU A 35 4.81 20.69 7.47
C GLU A 35 6.08 19.83 7.39
N GLY A 36 6.97 20.08 6.42
CA GLY A 36 8.13 19.24 6.17
C GLY A 36 7.76 17.83 5.72
N LEU A 37 6.64 17.68 5.02
CA LEU A 37 6.06 16.38 4.64
C LEU A 37 6.28 16.08 3.16
N VAL A 38 6.75 14.87 2.88
CA VAL A 38 6.83 14.31 1.53
C VAL A 38 5.85 13.16 1.40
N ILE A 39 5.04 13.16 0.34
CA ILE A 39 4.11 12.08 0.04
C ILE A 39 4.57 11.41 -1.25
N PHE A 40 4.75 10.09 -1.19
CA PHE A 40 5.03 9.27 -2.36
C PHE A 40 3.78 8.47 -2.73
N GLU A 41 3.37 8.57 -3.99
CA GLU A 41 2.23 7.85 -4.55
C GLU A 41 2.66 7.10 -5.80
N GLY A 42 2.34 5.79 -5.87
CA GLY A 42 2.56 4.96 -7.06
C GLY A 42 1.25 4.41 -7.60
N GLU A 43 1.02 4.54 -8.90
CA GLU A 43 -0.21 4.05 -9.56
C GLU A 43 -0.30 2.52 -9.61
N MET A 44 0.83 1.83 -9.47
CA MET A 44 0.91 0.38 -9.51
C MET A 44 1.94 -0.14 -8.52
N GLN A 45 1.57 -1.19 -7.80
CA GLN A 45 2.50 -1.89 -6.93
C GLN A 45 3.35 -2.87 -7.73
N LEU A 46 4.61 -2.52 -7.96
CA LEU A 46 5.59 -3.39 -8.60
C LEU A 46 5.96 -4.56 -7.68
N GLN A 47 6.20 -5.73 -8.27
CA GLN A 47 6.63 -6.95 -7.56
C GLN A 47 8.08 -7.31 -7.90
N GLY A 48 8.67 -8.18 -7.09
CA GLY A 48 10.03 -8.70 -7.30
C GLY A 48 11.08 -7.60 -7.39
N GLN A 49 12.06 -7.78 -8.29
CA GLN A 49 13.21 -6.88 -8.42
C GLN A 49 12.82 -5.44 -8.80
N GLY A 50 11.78 -5.28 -9.62
CA GLY A 50 11.29 -3.94 -10.00
C GLY A 50 10.74 -3.17 -8.79
N GLY A 51 10.00 -3.86 -7.92
CA GLY A 51 9.53 -3.29 -6.65
C GLY A 51 10.67 -2.93 -5.71
N ILE A 52 11.66 -3.82 -5.56
CA ILE A 52 12.85 -3.56 -4.74
C ILE A 52 13.66 -2.38 -5.29
N SER A 53 13.80 -2.26 -6.61
CA SER A 53 14.51 -1.13 -7.23
C SER A 53 13.79 0.20 -6.99
N LEU A 54 12.47 0.24 -7.17
CA LEU A 54 11.66 1.43 -6.86
C LEU A 54 11.78 1.81 -5.38
N LEU A 55 11.64 0.83 -4.49
CA LEU A 55 11.76 1.04 -3.05
C LEU A 55 13.12 1.64 -2.67
N ASN A 56 14.22 1.14 -3.23
CA ASN A 56 15.54 1.71 -2.97
C ASN A 56 15.63 3.15 -3.43
N LYS A 57 15.12 3.48 -4.63
CA LYS A 57 15.10 4.86 -5.13
C LYS A 57 14.29 5.80 -4.22
N VAL A 58 13.15 5.34 -3.70
CA VAL A 58 12.36 6.12 -2.73
C VAL A 58 13.14 6.37 -1.45
N LEU A 59 13.88 5.37 -0.96
CA LEU A 59 14.73 5.52 0.21
C LEU A 59 15.97 6.39 -0.05
N ASP A 60 16.51 6.41 -1.28
CA ASP A 60 17.61 7.31 -1.65
C ASP A 60 17.13 8.77 -1.51
N VAL A 61 15.95 9.08 -2.05
CA VAL A 61 15.30 10.39 -1.87
C VAL A 61 15.08 10.70 -0.39
N ALA A 62 14.64 9.73 0.42
CA ALA A 62 14.44 9.94 1.85
C ALA A 62 15.76 10.28 2.58
N GLN A 63 16.88 9.65 2.20
CA GLN A 63 18.19 9.96 2.78
C GLN A 63 18.69 11.33 2.35
N ASP A 64 18.54 11.69 1.07
CA ASP A 64 18.93 13.00 0.54
C ASP A 64 18.19 14.14 1.25
N LEU A 65 16.91 13.91 1.56
CA LEU A 65 16.06 14.83 2.32
C LEU A 65 16.27 14.76 3.83
N LYS A 66 17.15 13.87 4.32
CA LYS A 66 17.43 13.64 5.75
C LYS A 66 16.16 13.30 6.54
N THR A 67 15.25 12.56 5.90
CA THR A 67 14.00 12.11 6.50
C THR A 67 14.29 11.26 7.74
N THR A 68 13.72 11.66 8.88
CA THR A 68 13.87 10.93 10.14
C THR A 68 12.96 9.72 10.22
N ARG A 69 11.77 9.81 9.60
CA ARG A 69 10.72 8.78 9.69
C ARG A 69 9.90 8.64 8.42
N ILE A 70 9.62 7.38 8.07
CA ILE A 70 8.75 6.98 6.96
C ILE A 70 7.48 6.34 7.52
N TYR A 71 6.35 6.68 6.90
CA TYR A 71 5.06 6.05 7.15
C TYR A 71 4.56 5.36 5.88
N THR A 72 4.05 4.14 6.01
CA THR A 72 3.33 3.43 4.94
C THR A 72 1.91 3.12 5.37
N GLY A 73 0.96 3.15 4.44
CA GLY A 73 -0.43 2.76 4.68
C GLY A 73 -0.75 1.44 3.99
N ALA A 74 -1.33 0.49 4.72
CA ALA A 74 -1.77 -0.79 4.17
C ALA A 74 -3.21 -1.12 4.58
N ALA A 75 -3.86 -1.94 3.77
CA ALA A 75 -5.13 -2.55 4.13
C ALA A 75 -4.89 -3.80 4.98
N PHE A 76 -5.72 -4.00 6.00
CA PHE A 76 -5.69 -5.18 6.87
C PHE A 76 -7.01 -5.96 6.75
N PRO A 77 -7.05 -6.99 5.89
CA PRO A 77 -8.22 -7.87 5.79
C PRO A 77 -8.50 -8.52 7.16
N PHE A 78 -9.69 -8.29 7.69
CA PHE A 78 -10.11 -8.73 9.02
C PHE A 78 -11.54 -9.30 8.94
N PRO A 79 -11.91 -10.28 9.79
CA PRO A 79 -13.26 -10.87 9.80
C PRO A 79 -14.29 -9.91 10.42
N ILE A 80 -14.56 -8.79 9.75
CA ILE A 80 -15.50 -7.74 10.15
C ILE A 80 -16.53 -7.47 9.06
N SER A 81 -17.70 -6.95 9.45
CA SER A 81 -18.69 -6.37 8.56
C SER A 81 -18.26 -4.98 8.06
N HIS A 82 -18.74 -4.57 6.89
CA HIS A 82 -18.53 -3.21 6.38
C HIS A 82 -19.27 -2.14 7.21
N LYS A 83 -20.17 -2.57 8.11
CA LYS A 83 -20.88 -1.71 9.06
C LYS A 83 -20.08 -1.45 10.34
N GLU A 84 -19.07 -2.28 10.62
CA GLU A 84 -18.20 -2.09 11.78
C GLU A 84 -17.14 -1.02 11.47
N PRO A 85 -16.75 -0.20 12.47
CA PRO A 85 -15.73 0.81 12.27
C PRO A 85 -14.36 0.18 11.98
N SER A 86 -13.60 0.80 11.07
CA SER A 86 -12.21 0.42 10.84
C SER A 86 -11.35 0.74 12.07
N GLU A 87 -10.55 -0.23 12.48
CA GLU A 87 -9.50 -0.07 13.49
C GLU A 87 -8.15 0.11 12.80
N VAL A 88 -7.23 0.82 13.43
CA VAL A 88 -5.87 1.01 12.90
C VAL A 88 -4.86 0.28 13.78
N TYR A 89 -4.10 -0.59 13.13
CA TYR A 89 -2.97 -1.30 13.71
C TYR A 89 -1.66 -0.67 13.26
N GLY A 90 -0.62 -0.81 14.08
CA GLY A 90 0.73 -0.36 13.80
C GLY A 90 1.71 -1.53 13.73
N ALA A 91 2.65 -1.45 12.79
CA ALA A 91 3.89 -2.22 12.79
C ALA A 91 5.07 -1.25 12.65
N VAL A 92 6.19 -1.56 13.30
CA VAL A 92 7.33 -0.66 13.41
C VAL A 92 8.64 -1.40 13.14
N ASN A 93 9.67 -0.67 12.71
CA ASN A 93 11.02 -1.24 12.53
C ASN A 93 12.00 -0.90 13.67
N LYS A 94 11.58 -0.16 14.70
CA LYS A 94 12.38 0.16 15.89
C LYS A 94 11.53 0.10 17.15
N GLU A 95 12.10 -0.43 18.23
CA GLU A 95 11.39 -0.61 19.51
C GLU A 95 10.82 0.69 20.10
N PRO A 96 11.52 1.85 20.10
CA PRO A 96 10.97 3.09 20.66
C PRO A 96 9.69 3.57 19.97
N LEU A 97 9.51 3.22 18.69
CA LEU A 97 8.30 3.55 17.93
C LEU A 97 7.09 2.75 18.43
N ARG A 98 7.31 1.52 18.91
CA ARG A 98 6.26 0.66 19.47
C ARG A 98 5.58 1.35 20.65
N ASP A 99 6.38 1.88 21.57
CA ASP A 99 5.87 2.53 22.77
C ASP A 99 5.21 3.88 22.44
N THR A 100 5.74 4.57 21.42
CA THR A 100 5.12 5.78 20.86
C THR A 100 3.72 5.50 20.33
N LEU A 101 3.53 4.43 19.53
CA LEU A 101 2.23 4.06 19.00
C LEU A 101 1.23 3.67 20.10
N LYS A 102 1.67 2.89 21.10
CA LYS A 102 0.83 2.54 22.25
C LYS A 102 0.34 3.78 23.00
N LYS A 103 1.22 4.77 23.25
CA LYS A 103 0.85 6.04 23.91
C LYS A 103 -0.16 6.86 23.12
N GLN A 104 -0.17 6.71 21.79
CA GLN A 104 -1.14 7.34 20.88
C GLN A 104 -2.45 6.54 20.78
N GLY A 105 -2.59 5.42 21.52
CA GLY A 105 -3.79 4.57 21.51
C GLY A 105 -3.89 3.62 20.31
N LEU A 106 -2.82 3.48 19.51
CA LEU A 106 -2.82 2.53 18.40
C LEU A 106 -2.56 1.11 18.89
N LYS A 107 -3.33 0.16 18.34
CA LYS A 107 -3.08 -1.27 18.51
C LYS A 107 -1.85 -1.66 17.72
N LEU A 108 -1.10 -2.66 18.19
CA LEU A 108 0.04 -3.20 17.46
C LEU A 108 -0.33 -4.50 16.79
N MET A 109 0.32 -4.78 15.66
CA MET A 109 0.27 -6.09 15.03
C MET A 109 1.20 -7.05 15.79
N GLU A 110 0.64 -8.02 16.51
CA GLU A 110 1.38 -8.93 17.40
C GLU A 110 1.92 -10.19 16.69
N GLY A 111 1.71 -10.31 15.38
CA GLY A 111 2.22 -11.43 14.57
C GLY A 111 1.75 -11.37 13.12
N GLY A 112 2.34 -12.22 12.26
CA GLY A 112 2.03 -12.28 10.83
C GLY A 112 3.03 -11.53 9.96
N HIS A 113 2.65 -11.23 8.72
CA HIS A 113 3.53 -10.61 7.73
C HIS A 113 2.81 -9.51 6.97
N ILE A 114 3.50 -8.38 6.76
CA ILE A 114 3.05 -7.32 5.87
C ILE A 114 3.68 -7.58 4.50
N SER A 115 2.85 -7.94 3.52
CA SER A 115 3.33 -8.23 2.16
C SER A 115 3.44 -6.95 1.32
N GLY A 116 4.21 -7.04 0.23
CA GLY A 116 4.35 -5.93 -0.71
C GLY A 116 5.30 -4.83 -0.25
N LEU A 117 5.27 -3.70 -0.97
CA LEU A 117 6.23 -2.61 -0.76
C LEU A 117 6.06 -1.92 0.60
N ASN A 118 4.85 -1.87 1.16
CA ASN A 118 4.61 -1.28 2.48
C ASN A 118 5.38 -2.03 3.59
N GLY A 119 5.32 -3.36 3.59
CA GLY A 119 6.04 -4.18 4.55
C GLY A 119 7.55 -4.18 4.31
N LEU A 120 7.97 -4.29 3.04
CA LEU A 120 9.40 -4.26 2.70
C LEU A 120 10.05 -2.91 3.03
N MET A 121 9.31 -1.81 2.91
CA MET A 121 9.83 -0.47 3.21
C MET A 121 10.34 -0.38 4.66
N LEU A 122 9.62 -0.96 5.63
CA LEU A 122 10.04 -1.02 7.04
C LEU A 122 11.44 -1.66 7.20
N GLY A 123 11.62 -2.85 6.63
CA GLY A 123 12.86 -3.61 6.75
C GLY A 123 14.03 -3.00 5.98
N PHE A 124 13.78 -2.36 4.84
CA PHE A 124 14.83 -1.65 4.10
C PHE A 124 15.17 -0.29 4.72
N ALA A 125 14.19 0.42 5.29
CA ALA A 125 14.42 1.64 6.05
C ALA A 125 15.27 1.37 7.30
N GLU A 126 15.05 0.23 7.97
CA GLU A 126 15.87 -0.20 9.11
C GLU A 126 17.35 -0.31 8.75
N LYS A 127 17.66 -0.96 7.62
CA LYS A 127 19.04 -1.08 7.09
C LYS A 127 19.70 0.26 6.79
N ARG A 128 18.92 1.32 6.64
CA ARG A 128 19.38 2.70 6.39
C ARG A 128 19.27 3.59 7.63
N ASN A 129 19.00 3.00 8.80
CA ASN A 129 18.79 3.66 10.08
C ASN A 129 17.63 4.69 10.08
N ILE A 130 16.66 4.55 9.17
CA ILE A 130 15.46 5.39 9.09
C ILE A 130 14.35 4.76 9.91
N GLU A 131 13.65 5.56 10.72
CA GLU A 131 12.48 5.09 11.46
C GLU A 131 11.33 4.76 10.50
N GLY A 132 10.67 3.63 10.69
CA GLY A 132 9.61 3.15 9.83
C GLY A 132 8.38 2.74 10.63
N ILE A 133 7.21 3.19 10.19
CA ILE A 133 5.91 2.82 10.73
C ILE A 133 4.98 2.40 9.58
N CYS A 134 4.35 1.24 9.67
CA CYS A 134 3.24 0.87 8.81
C CYS A 134 1.94 0.95 9.60
N LEU A 135 1.00 1.74 9.09
CA LEU A 135 -0.36 1.85 9.61
C LEU A 135 -1.27 0.96 8.76
N LEU A 136 -1.98 0.05 9.43
CA LEU A 136 -2.83 -0.94 8.78
C LEU A 136 -4.28 -0.74 9.22
N ALA A 137 -5.13 -0.26 8.33
CA ALA A 137 -6.55 -0.07 8.61
C ALA A 137 -7.33 -1.36 8.33
N THR A 138 -8.16 -1.80 9.27
CA THR A 138 -9.00 -2.99 9.06
C THR A 138 -10.02 -2.75 7.97
N MET A 139 -10.20 -3.77 7.13
CA MET A 139 -11.25 -3.83 6.12
C MET A 139 -11.90 -5.21 6.14
N PRO A 140 -13.18 -5.33 5.76
CA PRO A 140 -13.84 -6.62 5.64
C PRO A 140 -13.04 -7.57 4.74
N GLN A 141 -12.76 -8.77 5.23
CA GLN A 141 -11.90 -9.73 4.53
C GLN A 141 -12.42 -10.07 3.12
N TYR A 142 -13.74 -10.18 2.95
CA TYR A 142 -14.38 -10.46 1.66
C TYR A 142 -14.13 -9.35 0.62
N ALA A 143 -13.93 -8.10 1.03
CA ALA A 143 -13.66 -6.99 0.11
C ALA A 143 -12.26 -7.08 -0.54
N LYS A 144 -11.35 -7.88 0.02
CA LYS A 144 -10.07 -8.20 -0.63
C LYS A 144 -10.28 -9.04 -1.89
N GLU A 145 -11.18 -9.99 -1.83
CA GLU A 145 -11.40 -10.98 -2.89
C GLU A 145 -12.12 -10.38 -4.10
N ASP A 146 -12.91 -9.34 -3.85
CA ASP A 146 -13.66 -8.56 -4.84
C ASP A 146 -12.78 -7.65 -5.72
N THR A 147 -11.49 -7.47 -5.41
CA THR A 147 -10.54 -6.74 -6.29
C THR A 147 -10.36 -7.35 -7.69
N ARG A 148 -10.88 -8.56 -7.93
CA ARG A 148 -10.98 -9.17 -9.27
C ARG A 148 -12.08 -8.55 -10.14
N ILE A 149 -13.12 -7.94 -9.56
CA ILE A 149 -14.29 -7.42 -10.28
C ILE A 149 -14.13 -5.93 -10.62
N TYR A 150 -13.37 -5.15 -9.85
CA TYR A 150 -13.14 -3.71 -10.10
C TYR A 150 -12.30 -3.37 -11.35
N HIS A 151 -11.91 -4.36 -12.16
CA HIS A 151 -11.21 -4.13 -13.44
C HIS A 151 -12.09 -4.24 -14.69
N GLY A 152 -13.39 -4.46 -14.54
CA GLY A 152 -14.39 -4.33 -15.59
C GLY A 152 -15.49 -3.37 -15.16
N GLU A 153 -16.06 -2.66 -16.12
CA GLU A 153 -17.15 -1.70 -15.95
C GLU A 153 -18.27 -2.28 -15.05
N ASP A 154 -18.50 -1.70 -13.87
CA ASP A 154 -19.85 -1.60 -13.24
C ASP A 154 -19.77 -0.93 -11.86
N ARG A 155 -19.64 0.40 -11.85
CA ARG A 155 -19.68 1.22 -10.62
C ARG A 155 -21.07 1.27 -9.95
N LYS A 156 -22.14 0.74 -10.56
CA LYS A 156 -23.53 0.98 -10.10
C LYS A 156 -24.25 -0.24 -9.50
N ALA A 157 -23.71 -1.46 -9.62
CA ALA A 157 -24.42 -2.67 -9.19
C ALA A 157 -24.26 -2.98 -7.68
N LEU A 158 -23.17 -2.57 -7.04
CA LEU A 158 -22.86 -3.02 -5.67
C LEU A 158 -23.75 -2.46 -4.56
N PHE A 159 -24.47 -1.35 -4.78
CA PHE A 159 -25.27 -0.69 -3.72
C PHE A 159 -26.77 -1.01 -3.74
N ARG A 160 -27.25 -1.93 -4.59
CA ARG A 160 -28.69 -2.27 -4.68
C ARG A 160 -29.12 -3.53 -3.94
N GLY A 161 -28.21 -4.25 -3.28
CA GLY A 161 -28.46 -5.62 -2.82
C GLY A 161 -28.54 -5.87 -1.32
N GLN A 162 -28.44 -4.87 -0.44
CA GLN A 162 -28.42 -5.11 1.01
C GLN A 162 -29.34 -4.15 1.78
N THR A 163 -30.64 -4.26 1.52
CA THR A 163 -31.67 -3.94 2.50
C THR A 163 -32.43 -5.24 2.80
N GLY A 164 -32.12 -5.83 3.94
CA GLY A 164 -32.79 -6.96 4.57
C GLY A 164 -32.44 -6.91 6.05
#